data_AF-A0A924DQZ3-F1
#
_entry.id   AF-A0A924DQZ3-F1
#
_cell.length_a   1.000
_cell.length_b   1.000
_cell.length_c   1.000
_cell.angle_alpha   90.00
_cell.angle_beta   90.00
_cell.angle_gamma   90.00
#
_symmetry.space_group_name_H-M   'P 1'
#
loop_
_entity.id
_entity.type
_entity.pdbx_description
1 polymer ?
#
loop_
_entity_poly.entity_id
_entity_poly.type
_entity_poly.pdbx_seq_one_letter_code
_entity_poly.pdbx_strand_id
1 'polypeptide(L)'
;MKANNNIPKYVETFFKSCEIDEKLNRYSFFLIRYDGVVLYHNNNLANSLSKSSIGALLGGVWQAARALAAFIPKEESKEGYRLSFDTSSQGVYIVPITVGAEELYLGLIYHDEVNPGFIKNKMREMATSFGEFLEQELTESFGKNQARSNENNDFLFGDITDSEMDRLFAFAKN
;
A
#
# COMPACT_ATOMS: atom_id res chain seq x y z
N MET A 1 -13.64 -14.74 2.95
CA MET A 1 -14.04 -13.33 3.06
C MET A 1 -13.95 -12.73 1.67
N LYS A 2 -14.98 -11.99 1.20
CA LYS A 2 -14.92 -11.30 -0.10
C LYS A 2 -13.90 -10.16 0.02
N ALA A 3 -12.94 -10.09 -0.91
CA ALA A 3 -12.01 -8.97 -1.01
C ALA A 3 -12.81 -7.66 -1.08
N ASN A 4 -12.49 -6.70 -0.22
CA ASN A 4 -13.25 -5.46 -0.12
C ASN A 4 -12.81 -4.53 -1.27
N ASN A 5 -13.60 -4.46 -2.34
CA ASN A 5 -13.28 -3.70 -3.56
C ASN A 5 -13.13 -2.18 -3.37
N ASN A 6 -13.34 -1.66 -2.15
CA ASN A 6 -13.31 -0.22 -1.86
C ASN A 6 -11.95 0.29 -1.35
N ILE A 7 -10.97 -0.59 -1.07
CA ILE A 7 -9.65 -0.17 -0.55
C ILE A 7 -9.01 0.93 -1.40
N PRO A 8 -8.95 0.85 -2.74
CA PRO A 8 -8.36 1.92 -3.56
C PRO A 8 -9.02 3.29 -3.34
N LYS A 9 -10.35 3.33 -3.15
CA LYS A 9 -11.09 4.57 -2.87
C LYS A 9 -10.73 5.16 -1.52
N TYR A 10 -10.58 4.31 -0.49
CA TYR A 10 -10.20 4.75 0.85
C TYR A 10 -8.75 5.25 0.89
N VAL A 11 -7.85 4.57 0.18
CA VAL A 11 -6.47 5.02 -0.03
C VAL A 11 -6.46 6.43 -0.61
N GLU A 12 -7.17 6.66 -1.72
CA GLU A 12 -7.22 7.97 -2.36
C GLU A 12 -7.77 9.04 -1.40
N THR A 13 -8.85 8.74 -0.68
CA THR A 13 -9.48 9.65 0.28
C THR A 13 -8.50 10.03 1.39
N PHE A 14 -7.84 9.05 2.00
CA PHE A 14 -6.92 9.26 3.10
C PHE A 14 -5.71 10.09 2.67
N PHE A 15 -5.03 9.68 1.61
CA PHE A 15 -3.78 10.35 1.21
C PHE A 15 -4.02 11.75 0.62
N LYS A 16 -5.21 12.05 0.09
CA LYS A 16 -5.62 13.43 -0.23
C LYS A 16 -5.82 14.31 1.01
N SER A 17 -6.19 13.71 2.15
CA SER A 17 -6.34 14.43 3.42
C SER A 17 -5.02 14.66 4.15
N CYS A 18 -3.98 13.90 3.79
CA CYS A 18 -2.64 14.08 4.33
C CYS A 18 -1.97 15.31 3.72
N GLU A 19 -1.40 16.18 4.57
CA GLU A 19 -0.48 17.23 4.12
C GLU A 19 0.88 16.62 3.76
N ILE A 20 0.97 16.04 2.56
CA ILE A 20 2.23 15.56 1.99
C ILE A 20 2.85 16.69 1.19
N ASP A 21 4.03 17.15 1.60
CA ASP A 21 4.74 18.18 0.86
C ASP A 21 5.34 17.59 -0.43
N GLU A 22 4.63 17.77 -1.53
CA GLU A 22 5.04 17.34 -2.87
C GLU A 22 6.31 18.04 -3.38
N LYS A 23 6.73 19.16 -2.76
CA LYS A 23 7.94 19.90 -3.15
C LYS A 23 9.20 19.33 -2.51
N LEU A 24 9.06 18.46 -1.50
CA LEU A 24 10.18 17.78 -0.88
C LEU A 24 10.60 16.59 -1.72
N ASN A 25 11.59 16.80 -2.59
CA ASN A 25 12.18 15.75 -3.42
C ASN A 25 13.06 14.76 -2.66
N ARG A 26 13.10 14.82 -1.31
CA ARG A 26 14.00 14.02 -0.48
C ARG A 26 13.49 12.63 -0.15
N TYR A 27 12.19 12.40 -0.27
CA TYR A 27 11.59 11.12 0.06
C TYR A 27 10.44 10.77 -0.86
N SER A 28 10.05 9.50 -0.87
CA SER A 28 8.86 9.02 -1.54
C SER A 28 8.21 7.92 -0.73
N PHE A 29 6.88 7.98 -0.67
CA PHE A 29 6.03 6.99 -0.06
C PHE A 29 5.41 6.11 -1.12
N PHE A 30 5.25 4.83 -0.78
CA PHE A 30 4.54 3.84 -1.58
C PHE A 30 3.64 3.04 -0.66
N LEU A 31 2.33 3.10 -0.86
CA LEU A 31 1.42 2.13 -0.25
C LEU A 31 1.20 1.00 -1.25
N ILE A 32 1.48 -0.22 -0.82
CA ILE A 32 1.37 -1.41 -1.68
C ILE A 32 0.56 -2.51 -1.00
N ARG A 33 -0.03 -3.39 -1.80
CA ARG A 33 -0.59 -4.66 -1.34
C ARG A 33 0.51 -5.69 -1.14
N TYR A 34 0.17 -6.78 -0.44
CA TYR A 34 1.10 -7.89 -0.22
C TYR A 34 1.67 -8.51 -1.51
N ASP A 35 0.94 -8.40 -2.63
CA ASP A 35 1.32 -8.90 -3.96
C ASP A 35 2.16 -7.89 -4.78
N GLY A 36 2.52 -6.75 -4.19
CA GLY A 36 3.35 -5.73 -4.82
C GLY A 36 2.58 -4.73 -5.70
N VAL A 37 1.25 -4.83 -5.77
CA VAL A 37 0.42 -3.82 -6.45
C VAL A 37 0.49 -2.50 -5.70
N VAL A 38 0.89 -1.43 -6.38
CA VAL A 38 0.93 -0.07 -5.81
C VAL A 38 -0.47 0.53 -5.77
N LEU A 39 -0.92 0.89 -4.57
CA LEU A 39 -2.20 1.56 -4.32
C LEU A 39 -2.05 3.08 -4.26
N TYR A 40 -0.90 3.58 -3.77
CA TYR A 40 -0.60 5.00 -3.71
C TYR A 40 0.91 5.24 -3.82
N HIS A 41 1.29 6.39 -4.40
CA HIS A 41 2.62 6.93 -4.34
C HIS A 41 2.59 8.46 -4.48
N ASN A 42 3.50 9.17 -3.82
CA ASN A 42 3.76 10.60 -4.12
C ASN A 42 4.92 10.77 -5.12
N ASN A 43 5.87 9.83 -5.16
CA ASN A 43 7.01 9.77 -6.10
C ASN A 43 7.75 11.11 -6.31
N ASN A 44 8.08 11.80 -5.21
CA ASN A 44 8.83 13.07 -5.26
C ASN A 44 10.33 12.86 -5.58
N LEU A 45 10.86 11.65 -5.39
CA LEU A 45 12.18 11.25 -5.85
C LEU A 45 12.07 10.97 -7.34
N ALA A 46 12.31 11.98 -8.18
CA ALA A 46 12.28 11.83 -9.65
C ALA A 46 13.18 10.67 -10.09
N ASN A 47 12.59 9.50 -10.36
CA ASN A 47 13.32 8.26 -10.60
C ASN A 47 12.90 7.59 -11.91
N SER A 48 13.85 6.93 -12.57
CA SER A 48 13.68 6.25 -13.86
C SER A 48 12.98 4.88 -13.75
N LEU A 49 12.86 4.33 -12.55
CA LEU A 49 12.17 3.06 -12.30
C LEU A 49 10.64 3.22 -12.33
N SER A 50 9.94 2.27 -12.94
CA SER A 50 8.48 2.26 -12.88
C SER A 50 8.01 2.01 -11.45
N LYS A 51 6.95 2.70 -11.04
CA LYS A 51 6.25 2.49 -9.76
C LYS A 51 5.87 1.03 -9.52
N SER A 52 5.43 0.31 -10.55
CA SER A 52 5.14 -1.13 -10.48
C SER A 52 6.36 -1.97 -10.10
N SER A 53 7.53 -1.64 -10.63
CA SER A 53 8.78 -2.32 -10.28
C SER A 53 9.15 -2.07 -8.83
N ILE A 54 8.99 -0.83 -8.35
CA ILE A 54 9.21 -0.49 -6.93
C ILE A 54 8.26 -1.28 -6.04
N GLY A 55 6.97 -1.33 -6.35
CA GLY A 55 5.99 -2.09 -5.58
C GLY A 55 6.29 -3.59 -5.51
N ALA A 56 6.66 -4.19 -6.63
CA ALA A 56 7.06 -5.61 -6.69
C ALA A 56 8.29 -5.89 -5.81
N LEU A 57 9.30 -5.02 -5.85
CA LEU A 57 10.53 -5.16 -5.04
C LEU A 57 10.25 -5.00 -3.55
N LEU A 58 9.48 -3.97 -3.16
CA LEU A 58 9.10 -3.74 -1.77
C LEU A 58 8.33 -4.94 -1.19
N GLY A 59 7.34 -5.45 -1.94
CA GLY A 59 6.58 -6.64 -1.55
C GLY A 59 7.47 -7.87 -1.42
N GLY A 60 8.31 -8.15 -2.43
CA GLY A 60 9.21 -9.30 -2.41
C GLY A 60 10.20 -9.30 -1.25
N VAL A 61 10.83 -8.15 -0.97
CA VAL A 61 11.80 -8.00 0.13
C VAL A 61 11.12 -8.19 1.48
N TRP A 62 9.92 -7.62 1.67
CA TRP A 62 9.16 -7.83 2.90
C TRP A 62 8.82 -9.30 3.12
N GLN A 63 8.31 -9.98 2.09
CA GLN A 63 7.95 -11.40 2.17
C GLN A 63 9.18 -12.27 2.50
N ALA A 64 10.31 -12.02 1.86
CA ALA A 64 11.55 -12.72 2.12
C ALA A 64 12.05 -12.50 3.56
N ALA A 65 12.04 -11.26 4.04
CA ALA A 65 12.44 -10.94 5.41
C ALA A 65 11.50 -11.57 6.45
N ARG A 66 10.20 -11.58 6.20
CA ARG A 66 9.21 -12.22 7.06
C ARG A 66 9.41 -13.74 7.13
N ALA A 67 9.73 -14.38 6.00
CA ALA A 67 10.05 -15.80 5.96
C ALA A 67 11.33 -16.11 6.77
N LEU A 68 12.36 -15.25 6.70
CA LEU A 68 13.56 -15.38 7.51
C LEU A 68 13.27 -15.17 9.01
N ALA A 69 12.42 -14.21 9.35
CA ALA A 69 12.04 -13.94 10.73
C ALA A 69 11.27 -15.10 11.39
N ALA A 70 10.62 -15.97 10.60
CA ALA A 70 9.90 -17.14 11.12
C ALA A 70 10.81 -18.18 11.80
N PHE A 71 12.13 -18.13 11.55
CA PHE A 71 13.12 -18.99 12.21
C PHE A 71 13.57 -18.45 13.58
N ILE A 72 13.21 -17.22 13.94
CA ILE A 72 13.54 -16.60 15.23
C ILE A 72 12.58 -17.16 16.30
N PRO A 73 13.08 -17.63 17.46
CA PRO A 73 12.23 -18.07 18.56
C PRO A 73 11.24 -16.96 18.96
N LYS A 74 9.96 -17.31 19.08
CA LYS A 74 8.91 -16.35 19.44
C LYS A 74 8.98 -16.06 20.94
N GLU A 75 9.43 -14.88 21.31
CA GLU A 75 9.12 -14.30 22.62
C GLU A 75 7.72 -13.69 22.59
N GLU A 76 6.98 -13.72 23.70
CA GLU A 76 5.62 -13.16 23.83
C GLU A 76 5.56 -11.62 23.72
N SER A 77 6.64 -10.96 23.29
CA SER A 77 6.75 -9.50 23.28
C SER A 77 6.11 -8.87 22.03
N LYS A 78 5.30 -7.84 22.30
CA LYS A 78 4.22 -7.28 21.47
C LYS A 78 4.67 -6.24 20.43
N GLU A 79 5.81 -6.41 19.78
CA GLU A 79 6.26 -5.44 18.77
C GLU A 79 6.18 -6.00 17.35
N GLY A 80 5.51 -5.26 16.47
CA GLY A 80 5.40 -5.59 15.05
C GLY A 80 6.75 -5.45 14.34
N TYR A 81 6.98 -6.30 13.34
CA TYR A 81 8.17 -6.21 12.50
C TYR A 81 8.20 -4.90 11.70
N ARG A 82 9.42 -4.43 11.44
CA ARG A 82 9.73 -3.31 10.54
C ARG A 82 11.00 -3.67 9.79
N LEU A 83 11.10 -3.26 8.53
CA LEU A 83 12.27 -3.52 7.70
C LEU A 83 12.97 -2.23 7.36
N SER A 84 14.29 -2.20 7.55
CA SER A 84 15.14 -1.04 7.30
C SER A 84 16.39 -1.49 6.55
N PHE A 85 16.69 -0.86 5.43
CA PHE A 85 17.95 -1.01 4.72
C PHE A 85 18.46 0.38 4.36
N ASP A 86 19.34 0.92 5.20
CA ASP A 86 19.71 2.33 5.13
C ASP A 86 21.09 2.66 5.71
N THR A 87 21.54 3.85 5.33
CA THR A 87 22.65 4.59 5.95
C THR A 87 22.10 5.74 6.80
N SER A 88 22.99 6.60 7.30
CA SER A 88 22.63 7.78 8.08
C SER A 88 21.86 8.86 7.33
N SER A 89 21.79 8.82 5.99
CA SER A 89 21.14 9.87 5.18
C SER A 89 20.20 9.35 4.10
N GLN A 90 20.24 8.06 3.78
CA GLN A 90 19.44 7.47 2.70
C GLN A 90 19.07 6.03 2.98
N GLY A 91 17.98 5.55 2.38
CA GLY A 91 17.66 4.13 2.34
C GLY A 91 16.18 3.85 2.17
N VAL A 92 15.81 2.61 2.50
CA VAL A 92 14.46 2.07 2.36
C VAL A 92 13.95 1.62 3.71
N TYR A 93 12.73 1.99 4.03
CA TYR A 93 12.04 1.61 5.25
C TYR A 93 10.64 1.09 4.91
N ILE A 94 10.23 -0.04 5.50
CA ILE A 94 8.94 -0.68 5.25
C ILE A 94 8.27 -0.99 6.59
N VAL A 95 6.99 -0.64 6.69
CA VAL A 95 6.13 -0.97 7.83
C VAL A 95 4.83 -1.63 7.37
N PRO A 96 4.37 -2.68 8.07
CA PRO A 96 3.12 -3.34 7.74
C PRO A 96 1.93 -2.57 8.31
N ILE A 97 0.82 -2.63 7.58
CA ILE A 97 -0.49 -2.14 7.97
C ILE A 97 -1.45 -3.32 7.84
N THR A 98 -1.89 -3.85 8.98
CA THR A 98 -2.81 -4.99 9.03
C THR A 98 -4.20 -4.48 9.38
N VAL A 99 -5.18 -4.75 8.52
CA VAL A 99 -6.58 -4.38 8.76
C VAL A 99 -7.48 -5.57 8.46
N GLY A 100 -8.02 -6.18 9.51
CA GLY A 100 -8.78 -7.43 9.40
C GLY A 100 -7.94 -8.55 8.80
N ALA A 101 -8.31 -9.01 7.60
CA ALA A 101 -7.56 -10.03 6.85
C ALA A 101 -6.65 -9.45 5.75
N GLU A 102 -6.69 -8.14 5.55
CA GLU A 102 -5.88 -7.46 4.54
C GLU A 102 -4.54 -7.03 5.14
N GLU A 103 -3.48 -7.24 4.37
CA GLU A 103 -2.13 -6.83 4.73
C GLU A 103 -1.60 -5.90 3.63
N LEU A 104 -1.31 -4.67 4.03
CA LEU A 104 -0.74 -3.62 3.20
C LEU A 104 0.65 -3.26 3.73
N TYR A 105 1.49 -2.71 2.88
CA TYR A 105 2.81 -2.21 3.27
C TYR A 105 2.94 -0.75 2.89
N LEU A 106 3.35 0.07 3.85
CA LEU A 106 3.83 1.41 3.57
C LEU A 106 5.35 1.33 3.44
N GLY A 107 5.86 1.75 2.29
CA GLY A 107 7.28 1.87 1.97
C GLY A 107 7.69 3.33 1.90
N LEU A 108 8.89 3.63 2.39
CA LEU A 108 9.54 4.93 2.35
C LEU A 108 10.91 4.74 1.72
N ILE A 109 11.17 5.50 0.66
CA ILE A 109 12.51 5.67 0.09
C ILE A 109 12.91 7.09 0.42
N TYR A 110 14.10 7.30 0.98
CA TYR A 110 14.60 8.64 1.32
C TYR A 110 16.07 8.79 0.92
N HIS A 111 16.47 10.02 0.62
CA HIS A 111 17.84 10.43 0.34
C HIS A 111 18.11 11.83 0.90
N ASP A 112 19.36 12.11 1.22
CA ASP A 112 19.82 13.39 1.78
C ASP A 112 18.95 13.90 2.95
N GLU A 113 18.44 12.96 3.75
CA GLU A 113 17.61 13.26 4.92
C GLU A 113 18.50 13.49 6.13
N VAL A 114 18.37 14.66 6.76
CA VAL A 114 19.19 15.06 7.91
C VAL A 114 18.78 14.27 9.16
N ASN A 115 17.50 13.94 9.28
CA ASN A 115 16.97 13.18 10.40
C ASN A 115 16.07 12.02 9.92
N PRO A 116 16.66 10.88 9.50
CA PRO A 116 15.90 9.70 9.09
C PRO A 116 14.96 9.18 10.18
N GLY A 117 15.34 9.33 11.46
CA GLY A 117 14.50 8.90 12.58
C GLY A 117 13.16 9.63 12.63
N PHE A 118 13.17 10.93 12.34
CA PHE A 118 11.96 11.75 12.29
C PHE A 118 10.99 11.29 11.19
N ILE A 119 11.48 11.14 9.96
CA ILE A 119 10.61 10.71 8.84
C ILE A 119 10.11 9.27 9.02
N LYS A 120 10.95 8.36 9.55
CA LYS A 120 10.53 6.99 9.90
C LYS A 120 9.45 7.00 10.97
N ASN A 121 9.51 7.92 11.93
CA ASN A 121 8.46 8.07 12.94
C ASN A 121 7.16 8.60 12.36
N LYS A 122 7.24 9.65 11.53
CA LYS A 122 6.08 10.20 10.80
C LYS A 122 5.39 9.15 9.94
N MET A 123 6.18 8.30 9.29
CA MET A 123 5.66 7.18 8.52
C MET A 123 4.93 6.14 9.37
N ARG A 124 5.45 5.82 10.57
CA ARG A 124 4.75 4.92 11.51
C ARG A 124 3.44 5.53 12.01
N GLU A 125 3.45 6.81 12.36
CA GLU A 125 2.23 7.54 12.72
C GLU A 125 1.19 7.47 11.59
N MET A 126 1.61 7.74 10.35
CA MET A 126 0.75 7.65 9.17
C MET A 126 0.21 6.23 8.95
N ALA A 127 1.04 5.20 9.12
CA ALA A 127 0.65 3.81 8.99
C ALA A 127 -0.42 3.42 10.03
N THR A 128 -0.24 3.84 11.29
CA THR A 128 -1.22 3.64 12.36
C THR A 128 -2.52 4.37 12.03
N SER A 129 -2.48 5.67 11.72
CA SER A 129 -3.68 6.46 11.40
C SER A 129 -4.42 5.93 10.18
N PHE A 130 -3.71 5.43 9.17
CA PHE A 130 -4.34 4.81 8.01
C PHE A 130 -5.01 3.48 8.36
N GLY A 131 -4.37 2.65 9.20
CA GLY A 131 -4.96 1.41 9.70
C GLY A 131 -6.26 1.65 10.46
N GLU A 132 -6.25 2.63 11.38
CA GLU A 132 -7.43 3.07 12.14
C GLU A 132 -8.55 3.58 11.22
N PHE A 133 -8.21 4.44 10.25
CA PHE A 133 -9.15 4.95 9.25
C PHE A 133 -9.80 3.83 8.45
N LEU A 134 -9.01 2.88 7.95
CA LEU A 134 -9.53 1.74 7.20
C LEU A 134 -10.43 0.86 8.08
N GLU A 135 -10.03 0.57 9.32
CA GLU A 135 -10.84 -0.25 10.23
C GLU A 135 -12.22 0.38 10.49
N GLN A 136 -12.26 1.70 10.67
CA GLN A 136 -13.51 2.46 10.80
C GLN A 136 -14.37 2.37 9.52
N GLU A 137 -13.80 2.70 8.37
CA GLU A 137 -14.54 2.72 7.09
C GLU A 137 -15.08 1.34 6.69
N LEU A 138 -14.31 0.28 6.95
CA LEU A 138 -14.72 -1.09 6.69
C LEU A 138 -15.87 -1.48 7.62
N THR A 139 -15.77 -1.18 8.92
CA THR A 139 -16.81 -1.48 9.90
C THR A 139 -18.12 -0.76 9.58
N GLU A 140 -18.06 0.53 9.23
CA GLU A 140 -19.24 1.31 8.83
C GLU A 140 -19.88 0.79 7.54
N SER A 141 -19.06 0.34 6.59
CA SER A 141 -19.55 -0.22 5.33
C SER A 141 -20.27 -1.56 5.50
N PHE A 142 -19.81 -2.41 6.43
CA PHE A 142 -20.54 -3.64 6.80
C PHE A 142 -21.89 -3.34 7.45
N GLY A 143 -21.98 -2.30 8.29
CA GLY A 143 -23.25 -1.84 8.88
C GLY A 143 -24.23 -1.29 7.84
N LYS A 144 -23.75 -0.56 6.83
CA LYS A 144 -24.59 0.02 5.75
C LYS A 144 -25.05 -1.02 4.73
N ASN A 145 -24.27 -2.08 4.48
CA ASN A 145 -24.61 -3.11 3.48
C ASN A 145 -25.67 -4.11 3.94
N GLN A 146 -25.93 -4.26 5.26
CA GLN A 146 -27.10 -5.02 5.73
C GLN A 146 -28.44 -4.29 5.47
N ALA A 147 -28.41 -2.98 5.23
CA ALA A 147 -29.60 -2.17 4.96
C ALA A 147 -29.86 -1.89 3.45
N ARG A 148 -28.97 -2.33 2.55
CA ARG A 148 -29.01 -2.00 1.10
C ARG A 148 -28.91 -3.22 0.19
N SER A 149 -29.45 -4.36 0.60
CA SER A 149 -29.39 -5.60 -0.18
C SER A 149 -30.32 -5.64 -1.41
N ASN A 150 -30.54 -4.52 -2.13
CA ASN A 150 -31.44 -4.55 -3.29
C ASN A 150 -31.15 -3.63 -4.49
N GLU A 151 -30.07 -2.83 -4.55
CA GLU A 151 -29.83 -2.01 -5.75
C GLU A 151 -28.37 -2.03 -6.21
N ASN A 152 -28.19 -2.56 -7.43
CA ASN A 152 -27.06 -2.47 -8.36
C ASN A 152 -25.67 -2.84 -7.83
N ASN A 153 -25.38 -4.15 -7.85
CA ASN A 153 -24.01 -4.61 -8.11
C ASN A 153 -23.69 -4.32 -9.59
N ASP A 154 -23.17 -3.13 -9.88
CA ASP A 154 -22.49 -2.85 -11.14
C ASP A 154 -21.21 -3.73 -11.19
N PHE A 155 -21.40 -4.97 -11.65
CA PHE A 155 -20.30 -5.85 -12.01
C PHE A 155 -19.58 -5.20 -13.20
N LEU A 156 -18.33 -4.79 -12.99
CA LEU A 156 -17.43 -4.28 -14.05
C LEU A 156 -17.25 -5.24 -15.24
N PHE A 157 -17.77 -6.47 -15.15
CA PHE A 157 -17.62 -7.55 -16.13
C PHE A 157 -18.95 -8.24 -16.49
N GLY A 158 -20.10 -7.58 -16.26
CA GLY A 158 -21.41 -8.16 -16.60
C GLY A 158 -21.58 -8.41 -18.10
N ASP A 159 -21.10 -7.47 -18.91
CA ASP A 159 -21.33 -7.42 -20.37
C ASP A 159 -20.05 -7.09 -21.15
N ILE A 160 -18.92 -7.76 -20.86
CA ILE A 160 -17.77 -7.69 -21.78
C ILE A 160 -18.07 -8.55 -23.00
N THR A 161 -18.03 -7.93 -24.18
CA THR A 161 -18.15 -8.64 -25.45
C THR A 161 -16.80 -9.20 -25.90
N ASP A 162 -16.81 -10.31 -26.64
CA ASP A 162 -15.59 -10.88 -27.26
C ASP A 162 -14.86 -9.83 -28.12
N SER A 163 -15.61 -8.92 -28.75
CA SER A 163 -15.05 -7.83 -29.54
C SER A 163 -14.25 -6.79 -28.73
N GLU A 164 -14.57 -6.61 -27.45
CA GLU A 164 -13.84 -5.73 -26.53
C GLU A 164 -12.58 -6.44 -26.03
N MET A 165 -12.65 -7.74 -25.77
CA MET A 165 -11.48 -8.57 -25.46
C MET A 165 -10.49 -8.59 -26.63
N ASP A 166 -10.97 -8.80 -27.86
CA ASP A 166 -10.13 -8.76 -29.06
C ASP A 166 -9.47 -7.40 -29.27
N ARG A 167 -10.17 -6.30 -28.92
CA ARG A 167 -9.62 -4.93 -28.98
C ARG A 167 -8.48 -4.70 -27.98
N LEU A 168 -8.47 -5.37 -26.83
CA LEU A 168 -7.36 -5.29 -25.86
C LEU A 168 -6.07 -5.92 -26.40
N PHE A 169 -6.18 -6.94 -27.26
CA PHE A 169 -5.04 -7.66 -27.85
C PHE A 169 -4.72 -7.26 -29.30
N ALA A 170 -5.52 -6.39 -29.92
CA ALA A 170 -5.32 -5.93 -31.29
C ALA A 170 -3.98 -5.20 -31.51
N PHE A 171 -3.38 -4.64 -30.46
CA PHE A 171 -2.08 -3.95 -30.52
C PHE A 171 -0.87 -4.89 -30.69
N ALA A 172 -1.04 -6.21 -30.50
CA ALA A 172 0.04 -7.19 -30.63
C ALA A 172 0.22 -7.75 -32.06
N LYS A 173 -0.62 -7.32 -33.01
CA LYS A 173 -0.48 -7.66 -34.44
C LYS A 173 0.13 -6.47 -35.20
N ASN A 174 1.41 -6.20 -34.98
CA ASN A 174 2.29 -5.49 -35.90
C ASN A 174 3.71 -6.01 -35.72
#